data_AF-A0A9D8EJ26-F1
#
_entry.id   AF-A0A9D8EJ26-F1
#
_cell.length_a   1.000
_cell.length_b   1.000
_cell.length_c   1.000
_cell.angle_alpha   90.00
_cell.angle_beta   90.00
_cell.angle_gamma   90.00
#
_symmetry.space_group_name_H-M   'P 1'
#
loop_
_entity.id
_entity.type
_entity.pdbx_description
1 polymer ?
#
loop_
_entity_poly.entity_id
_entity_poly.type
_entity_poly.pdbx_seq_one_letter_code
_entity_poly.pdbx_strand_id
1 'polypeptide(L)'
;MAPEGKTGLIISTLIDYCLVKHISEMGWYDEFKNISRQCIINILVGTVFTEIKTKIRDHFVSTPLTLERLTGNFQGAITGWAFTNDSMPAVNSLPRIARSVLTPIPDIFQAGQWTFSPSGLPISVLTGKLAADKARKNLKKQAVG
;
A
#
# COMPACT_ATOMS: atom_id res chain seq x y z
N MET A 1 10.97 -12.12 9.31
CA MET A 1 11.87 -13.16 9.86
C MET A 1 13.13 -12.48 10.39
N ALA A 2 13.75 -13.02 11.44
CA ALA A 2 14.98 -12.49 12.05
C ALA A 2 15.93 -13.65 12.40
N PRO A 3 17.25 -13.40 12.55
CA PRO A 3 18.21 -14.41 13.03
C PRO A 3 17.82 -15.00 14.39
N GLU A 4 18.42 -16.13 14.75
CA GLU A 4 18.19 -16.77 16.05
C GLU A 4 18.47 -15.80 17.22
N GLY A 5 17.55 -15.76 18.20
CA GLY A 5 17.61 -14.84 19.33
C GLY A 5 17.40 -13.36 18.97
N LYS A 6 16.94 -13.04 17.76
CA LYS A 6 16.62 -11.68 17.30
C LYS A 6 15.14 -11.56 16.95
N THR A 7 14.67 -10.32 16.88
CA THR A 7 13.32 -9.99 16.43
C THR A 7 13.36 -8.83 15.45
N GLY A 8 12.40 -8.79 14.54
CA GLY A 8 12.15 -7.64 13.68
C GLY A 8 11.06 -6.78 14.30
N LEU A 9 11.30 -5.47 14.38
CA LEU A 9 10.30 -4.49 14.83
C LEU A 9 9.87 -3.64 13.64
N ILE A 10 8.58 -3.63 13.35
CA ILE A 10 7.98 -2.77 12.32
C ILE A 10 7.16 -1.70 13.03
N ILE A 11 7.42 -0.44 12.69
CA ILE A 11 6.72 0.71 13.24
C ILE A 11 6.13 1.47 12.07
N SER A 12 4.82 1.63 12.10
CA SER A 12 4.08 2.33 11.06
C SER A 12 3.41 3.55 11.68
N THR A 13 3.58 4.70 11.04
CA THR A 13 2.89 5.95 11.38
C THR A 13 2.11 6.42 10.17
N LEU A 14 1.03 7.17 10.40
CA LEU A 14 0.34 7.88 9.33
C LEU A 14 1.15 9.12 8.95
N ILE A 15 1.34 9.34 7.66
CA ILE A 15 2.04 10.51 7.16
C ILE A 15 1.49 10.93 5.79
N ASP A 16 1.43 12.24 5.57
CA ASP A 16 0.94 12.81 4.33
C ASP A 16 1.97 12.70 3.21
N TYR A 17 1.53 12.29 2.02
CA TYR A 17 2.40 12.13 0.86
C TYR A 17 2.96 13.47 0.37
N CYS A 18 2.12 14.51 0.29
CA CYS A 18 2.50 15.81 -0.26
C CYS A 18 3.58 16.47 0.61
N LEU A 19 3.48 16.35 1.93
CA LEU A 19 4.50 16.80 2.87
C LEU A 19 5.86 16.12 2.58
N VAL A 20 5.88 14.80 2.47
CA VAL A 20 7.13 14.05 2.21
C VAL A 20 7.70 14.39 0.84
N LYS A 21 6.84 14.55 -0.17
CA LYS A 21 7.22 14.99 -1.52
C LYS A 21 7.89 16.36 -1.48
N HIS A 22 7.27 17.33 -0.82
CA HIS A 22 7.82 18.68 -0.69
C HIS A 22 9.20 18.69 -0.01
N ILE A 23 9.35 17.92 1.09
CA ILE A 23 10.64 17.75 1.78
C ILE A 23 11.70 17.15 0.85
N SER A 24 11.32 16.17 0.03
CA SER A 24 12.22 15.56 -0.93
C SER A 24 12.64 16.53 -2.03
N GLU A 25 11.71 17.33 -2.54
CA GLU A 25 11.98 18.35 -3.57
C GLU A 25 12.89 19.47 -3.06
N MET A 26 12.86 19.76 -1.76
CA MET A 26 13.82 20.64 -1.09
C MET A 26 15.22 20.01 -0.90
N GLY A 27 15.40 18.73 -1.25
CA GLY A 27 16.67 18.01 -1.10
C GLY A 27 16.91 17.43 0.30
N TRP A 28 15.90 17.42 1.18
CA TRP A 28 16.05 17.08 2.60
C TRP A 28 15.61 15.64 2.92
N TYR A 29 15.49 14.78 1.90
CA TYR A 29 14.84 13.48 2.05
C TYR A 29 15.55 12.53 3.03
N ASP A 30 16.88 12.40 2.93
CA ASP A 30 17.64 11.51 3.80
C ASP A 30 17.71 12.02 5.24
N GLU A 31 17.83 13.34 5.41
CA GLU A 31 17.82 13.97 6.74
C GLU A 31 16.46 13.82 7.41
N PHE A 32 15.37 14.01 6.69
CA PHE A 32 14.01 13.76 7.17
C PHE A 32 13.83 12.32 7.66
N LYS A 33 14.34 11.33 6.91
CA LYS A 33 14.29 9.92 7.33
C LYS A 33 15.11 9.68 8.61
N ASN A 34 16.29 10.30 8.71
CA ASN A 34 17.15 10.20 9.89
C ASN A 34 16.48 10.81 11.14
N ILE A 35 15.88 11.99 11.00
CA ILE A 35 15.14 12.67 12.08
C ILE A 35 13.95 11.83 12.52
N SER A 36 13.15 11.34 11.58
CA SER A 36 11.99 10.49 11.85
C SER A 36 12.37 9.23 12.64
N ARG A 37 13.45 8.54 12.21
CA ARG A 37 14.02 7.40 12.93
C ARG A 37 14.46 7.76 14.34
N GLN A 38 15.20 8.87 14.50
CA GLN A 38 15.71 9.28 15.81
C GLN A 38 14.57 9.63 16.77
N CYS A 39 13.53 10.30 16.28
CA CYS A 39 12.32 10.62 17.03
C CYS A 39 11.63 9.35 17.55
N ILE A 40 11.40 8.37 16.67
CA ILE A 40 10.79 7.09 17.03
C ILE A 40 11.65 6.35 18.08
N ILE A 41 12.96 6.25 17.87
CA ILE A 41 13.87 5.59 18.84
C ILE A 41 13.80 6.29 20.20
N ASN A 42 13.83 7.63 20.23
CA ASN A 42 13.76 8.39 21.48
C ASN A 42 12.44 8.14 22.22
N ILE A 43 11.32 8.08 21.50
CA ILE A 43 10.01 7.74 22.09
C ILE A 43 10.04 6.35 22.70
N LEU A 44 10.53 5.33 21.97
CA LEU A 44 10.59 3.95 22.48
C LEU A 44 11.48 3.84 23.71
N VAL A 45 12.65 4.49 23.70
CA VAL A 45 13.56 4.54 24.85
C VAL A 45 12.89 5.20 26.05
N GLY A 46 12.15 6.29 25.83
CA GLY A 46 11.46 7.00 26.90
C GLY A 46 10.18 6.33 27.41
N THR A 47 9.71 5.24 26.79
CA THR A 47 8.40 4.64 27.09
C THR A 47 8.46 3.13 27.29
N VAL A 48 8.51 2.35 26.21
CA VAL A 48 8.23 0.90 26.22
C VAL A 48 9.48 0.03 26.14
N PHE A 49 10.56 0.52 25.54
CA PHE A 49 11.80 -0.25 25.30
C PHE A 49 13.03 0.59 25.63
N THR A 50 13.31 0.76 26.92
CA THR A 50 14.38 1.63 27.45
C THR A 50 15.78 1.29 26.93
N GLU A 51 16.07 0.01 26.66
CA GLU A 51 17.39 -0.43 26.19
C GLU A 51 17.52 -0.55 24.66
N ILE A 52 16.44 -0.29 23.90
CA ILE A 52 16.37 -0.65 22.47
C ILE A 52 17.50 -0.05 21.64
N LYS A 53 17.96 1.16 21.99
CA LYS A 53 19.00 1.89 21.26
C LYS A 53 20.29 1.08 21.11
N THR A 54 20.65 0.27 22.12
CA THR A 54 21.86 -0.57 22.08
C THR A 54 21.65 -1.93 21.40
N LYS A 55 20.39 -2.29 21.11
CA LYS A 55 20.00 -3.58 20.54
C LYS A 55 19.71 -3.50 19.04
N ILE A 56 19.56 -2.30 18.47
CA ILE A 56 19.36 -2.09 17.03
C ILE A 56 20.62 -2.51 16.27
N ARG A 57 20.46 -3.47 15.36
CA ARG A 57 21.56 -3.98 14.50
C ARG A 57 21.47 -3.44 13.08
N ASP A 58 20.25 -3.35 12.57
CA ASP A 58 19.96 -2.83 11.25
C ASP A 58 18.63 -2.10 11.29
N HIS A 59 18.43 -1.17 10.36
CA HIS A 59 17.22 -0.40 10.23
C HIS A 59 17.11 0.17 8.81
N PHE A 60 15.88 0.41 8.38
CA PHE A 60 15.59 1.21 7.22
C PHE A 60 14.31 2.00 7.46
N VAL A 61 14.16 3.10 6.74
CA VAL A 61 12.96 3.93 6.77
C VAL A 61 12.34 3.92 5.37
N SER A 62 11.06 3.59 5.32
CA SER A 62 10.24 3.68 4.11
C SER A 62 9.23 4.81 4.28
N THR A 63 9.04 5.60 3.24
CA THR A 63 8.05 6.69 3.20
C THR A 63 7.02 6.40 2.09
N PRO A 64 5.94 7.20 1.97
CA PRO A 64 5.05 7.12 0.82
C PRO A 64 5.79 7.20 -0.54
N LEU A 65 6.85 8.01 -0.67
CA LEU A 65 7.67 8.05 -1.89
C LEU A 65 8.43 6.74 -2.13
N THR A 66 8.90 6.08 -1.07
CA THR A 66 9.53 4.76 -1.19
C THR A 66 8.51 3.74 -1.72
N LEU A 67 7.28 3.76 -1.18
CA LEU A 67 6.23 2.83 -1.59
C LEU A 67 5.80 3.09 -3.04
N GLU A 68 5.54 4.34 -3.42
CA GLU A 68 5.21 4.72 -4.79
C GLU A 68 6.26 4.22 -5.79
N ARG A 69 7.54 4.46 -5.50
CA ARG A 69 8.65 4.01 -6.35
C ARG A 69 8.72 2.49 -6.46
N LEU A 70 8.48 1.75 -5.38
CA LEU A 70 8.66 0.29 -5.36
C LEU A 70 7.47 -0.48 -5.92
N THR A 71 6.25 0.02 -5.73
CA THR A 71 5.03 -0.72 -6.08
C THR A 71 4.21 -0.07 -7.18
N GLY A 72 4.56 1.15 -7.61
CA GLY A 72 3.75 1.93 -8.54
C GLY A 72 2.43 2.42 -7.93
N ASN A 73 2.26 2.28 -6.62
CA ASN A 73 1.07 2.75 -5.92
C ASN A 73 1.05 4.27 -5.93
N PHE A 74 0.01 4.85 -6.53
CA PHE A 74 -0.18 6.31 -6.54
C PHE A 74 -0.12 6.86 -5.12
N GLN A 75 0.72 7.86 -4.91
CA GLN A 75 0.96 8.50 -3.61
C GLN A 75 1.41 7.54 -2.49
N GLY A 76 1.93 6.37 -2.85
CA GLY A 76 2.36 5.35 -1.90
C GLY A 76 1.22 4.71 -1.11
N ALA A 77 -0.03 4.79 -1.58
CA ALA A 77 -1.16 4.28 -0.80
C ALA A 77 -1.09 2.75 -0.62
N ILE A 78 -1.42 2.31 0.60
CA ILE A 78 -1.37 0.90 1.03
C ILE A 78 -2.74 0.23 1.08
N THR A 79 -3.82 0.99 0.95
CA THR A 79 -5.21 0.51 1.05
C THR A 79 -6.08 1.02 -0.10
N GLY A 80 -5.48 1.37 -1.24
CA GLY A 80 -6.21 1.91 -2.37
C GLY A 80 -6.75 3.31 -2.10
N TRP A 81 -8.07 3.46 -2.12
CA TRP A 81 -8.76 4.75 -2.01
C TRP A 81 -9.02 5.17 -0.56
N ALA A 82 -8.75 6.43 -0.23
CA ALA A 82 -9.08 7.02 1.07
C ALA A 82 -10.60 7.21 1.25
N PHE A 83 -11.06 7.20 2.50
CA PHE A 83 -12.47 7.46 2.86
C PHE A 83 -12.84 8.94 2.92
N THR A 84 -11.90 9.82 2.58
CA THR A 84 -12.06 11.28 2.57
C THR A 84 -12.58 11.83 1.24
N ASN A 85 -12.79 10.97 0.24
CA ASN A 85 -13.35 11.40 -1.05
C ASN A 85 -14.85 11.70 -0.91
N ASP A 86 -15.35 12.73 -1.60
CA ASP A 86 -16.78 13.05 -1.68
C ASP A 86 -17.62 11.85 -2.17
N SER A 87 -17.03 11.06 -3.07
CA SER A 87 -17.58 9.78 -3.50
C SER A 87 -16.46 8.77 -3.68
N MET A 88 -16.75 7.49 -3.42
CA MET A 88 -15.75 6.43 -3.55
C MET A 88 -15.53 6.11 -5.04
N PRO A 89 -14.30 6.27 -5.58
CA PRO A 89 -14.06 6.06 -7.02
C PRO A 89 -14.14 4.58 -7.42
N ALA A 90 -13.80 3.67 -6.49
CA ALA A 90 -13.94 2.24 -6.69
C ALA A 90 -15.32 1.71 -6.29
N VAL A 91 -15.66 0.53 -6.82
CA VAL A 91 -16.83 -0.23 -6.33
C VAL A 91 -16.68 -0.46 -4.83
N ASN A 92 -17.70 -0.11 -4.06
CA ASN A 92 -17.66 -0.16 -2.60
C ASN A 92 -18.80 -0.97 -1.97
N SER A 93 -19.36 -1.89 -2.74
CA SER A 93 -20.54 -2.68 -2.35
C SER A 93 -20.29 -4.14 -2.71
N LEU A 94 -20.30 -5.02 -1.71
CA LEU A 94 -20.07 -6.46 -1.88
C LEU A 94 -21.01 -7.09 -2.93
N PRO A 95 -22.32 -6.79 -2.97
CA PRO A 95 -23.20 -7.25 -4.05
C PRO A 95 -22.74 -6.87 -5.46
N ARG A 96 -21.97 -5.78 -5.60
CA ARG A 96 -21.45 -5.29 -6.87
C ARG A 96 -19.99 -5.69 -7.12
N ILE A 97 -19.37 -6.50 -6.28
CA ILE A 97 -17.92 -6.78 -6.36
C ILE A 97 -17.49 -7.38 -7.71
N ALA A 98 -18.33 -8.18 -8.36
CA ALA A 98 -18.02 -8.71 -9.70
C ALA A 98 -17.86 -7.62 -10.78
N ARG A 99 -18.38 -6.41 -10.54
CA ARG A 99 -18.20 -5.24 -11.41
C ARG A 99 -16.88 -4.51 -11.16
N SER A 100 -16.20 -4.75 -10.03
CA SER A 100 -14.91 -4.10 -9.70
C SER A 100 -13.83 -4.37 -10.74
N VAL A 101 -13.89 -5.51 -11.44
CA VAL A 101 -12.88 -5.92 -12.41
C VAL A 101 -13.13 -5.37 -13.82
N LEU A 102 -14.25 -4.69 -14.06
CA LEU A 102 -14.59 -4.16 -15.36
C LEU A 102 -13.92 -2.81 -15.58
N THR A 103 -13.49 -2.55 -16.81
CA THR A 103 -13.07 -1.22 -17.25
C THR A 103 -14.03 -0.71 -18.34
N PRO A 104 -14.02 0.60 -18.66
CA PRO A 104 -14.77 1.13 -19.79
C PRO A 104 -14.32 0.58 -21.16
N ILE A 105 -13.12 0.00 -21.25
CA ILE A 105 -12.57 -0.51 -22.50
C ILE A 105 -12.93 -2.00 -22.63
N PRO A 106 -13.57 -2.42 -23.75
CA PRO A 106 -13.88 -3.83 -23.99
C PRO A 106 -12.66 -4.71 -23.88
N ASP A 107 -12.84 -5.90 -23.30
CA ASP A 107 -11.81 -6.94 -23.12
C ASP A 107 -10.57 -6.53 -22.30
N ILE A 108 -10.61 -5.35 -21.66
CA ILE A 108 -9.63 -4.92 -20.65
C ILE A 108 -10.25 -5.05 -19.27
N PHE A 109 -9.59 -5.79 -18.39
CA PHE A 109 -10.00 -6.03 -17.01
C PHE A 109 -8.96 -5.47 -16.04
N GLN A 110 -9.42 -5.12 -14.84
CA GLN A 110 -8.58 -4.62 -13.75
C GLN A 110 -8.64 -5.57 -12.54
N ALA A 111 -7.57 -5.60 -11.75
CA ALA A 111 -7.50 -6.37 -10.51
C ALA A 111 -6.57 -5.67 -9.49
N GLY A 112 -6.69 -6.08 -8.23
CA GLY A 112 -5.83 -5.62 -7.15
C GLY A 112 -6.52 -4.65 -6.19
N GLN A 113 -5.71 -4.10 -5.29
CA GLN A 113 -6.19 -3.31 -4.16
C GLN A 113 -6.96 -2.04 -4.54
N TRP A 114 -6.85 -1.56 -5.78
CA TRP A 114 -7.46 -0.32 -6.25
C TRP A 114 -8.88 -0.50 -6.82
N THR A 115 -9.29 -1.74 -7.10
CA THR A 115 -10.52 -1.99 -7.85
C THR A 115 -11.77 -2.01 -6.98
N PHE A 116 -11.61 -2.14 -5.66
CA PHE A 116 -12.70 -2.20 -4.68
C PHE A 116 -12.31 -1.51 -3.37
N SER A 117 -13.29 -0.93 -2.67
CA SER A 117 -13.12 -0.29 -1.35
C SER A 117 -14.15 -0.80 -0.32
N PRO A 118 -13.77 -1.18 0.92
CA PRO A 118 -12.43 -1.17 1.47
C PRO A 118 -11.51 -2.18 0.78
N SER A 119 -10.23 -1.86 0.76
CA SER A 119 -9.21 -2.68 0.12
C SER A 119 -8.64 -3.76 1.05
N GLY A 120 -7.63 -4.49 0.57
CA GLY A 120 -6.84 -5.44 1.35
C GLY A 120 -6.32 -6.60 0.50
N LEU A 121 -5.47 -7.43 1.12
CA LEU A 121 -4.97 -8.64 0.49
C LEU A 121 -6.10 -9.58 0.02
N PRO A 122 -7.16 -9.86 0.81
CA PRO A 122 -8.26 -10.71 0.35
C PRO A 122 -8.95 -10.16 -0.90
N ILE A 123 -9.16 -8.85 -0.95
CA ILE A 123 -9.76 -8.17 -2.10
C ILE A 123 -8.85 -8.25 -3.32
N SER A 124 -7.54 -8.07 -3.15
CA SER A 124 -6.57 -8.17 -4.25
C SER A 124 -6.56 -9.57 -4.88
N VAL A 125 -6.60 -10.62 -4.05
CA VAL A 125 -6.68 -12.01 -4.52
C VAL A 125 -8.03 -12.27 -5.21
N LEU A 126 -9.13 -11.86 -4.59
CA LEU A 126 -10.49 -12.07 -5.13
C LEU A 126 -10.67 -11.39 -6.49
N THR A 127 -10.27 -10.13 -6.61
CA THR A 127 -10.38 -9.35 -7.84
C THR A 127 -9.48 -9.91 -8.94
N GLY A 128 -8.28 -10.42 -8.60
CA GLY A 128 -7.43 -11.17 -9.52
C GLY A 128 -8.14 -12.38 -10.11
N LYS A 129 -8.79 -13.20 -9.27
CA LYS A 129 -9.59 -14.35 -9.74
C LYS A 129 -10.76 -13.91 -10.62
N LEU A 130 -11.53 -12.91 -10.19
CA LEU A 130 -12.71 -12.44 -10.92
C LEU A 130 -12.33 -11.90 -12.31
N ALA A 131 -11.23 -11.16 -12.42
CA ALA A 131 -10.72 -10.64 -13.69
C ALA A 131 -10.31 -11.80 -14.62
N ALA A 132 -9.57 -12.78 -14.11
CA ALA A 132 -9.15 -13.96 -14.89
C ALA A 132 -10.35 -14.78 -15.37
N ASP A 133 -11.35 -15.02 -14.52
CA ASP A 133 -12.57 -15.74 -14.90
C ASP A 133 -13.36 -15.00 -15.98
N LYS A 134 -13.41 -13.67 -15.90
CA LYS A 134 -14.10 -12.84 -16.88
C LYS A 134 -13.39 -12.85 -18.24
N ALA A 135 -12.06 -12.71 -18.24
CA ALA A 135 -11.24 -12.81 -19.45
C ALA A 135 -11.42 -14.18 -20.13
N ARG A 136 -11.33 -15.27 -19.37
CA ARG A 136 -11.55 -16.63 -19.87
C ARG A 136 -12.94 -16.81 -20.50
N LYS A 137 -13.98 -16.24 -19.88
CA LYS A 137 -15.35 -16.29 -20.42
C LYS A 137 -15.48 -15.50 -21.72
N ASN A 138 -14.85 -14.34 -21.84
CA ASN A 138 -14.89 -13.52 -23.05
C ASN A 138 -14.16 -14.21 -24.22
N LEU A 139 -12.98 -14.77 -23.99
CA LEU A 139 -12.23 -15.53 -25.01
C LEU A 139 -13.06 -16.70 -25.57
N LYS A 140 -13.76 -17.45 -24.72
CA LYS A 140 -14.64 -18.54 -25.16
C LYS A 140 -15.80 -18.06 -26.03
N LYS A 141 -16.32 -16.85 -25.80
CA LYS A 141 -17.39 -16.29 -26.64
C LYS A 141 -16.88 -15.88 -28.01
N GLN A 142 -15.71 -15.27 -28.06
CA GLN A 142 -15.06 -14.86 -29.31
C GLN A 142 -14.65 -16.06 -30.17
N ALA A 143 -14.35 -17.22 -29.56
CA ALA A 143 -14.03 -18.44 -30.30
C ALA A 143 -15.24 -19.16 -30.92
N VAL A 144 -16.47 -18.75 -30.54
CA VAL A 144 -17.73 -19.40 -30.97
C VAL A 144 -18.55 -18.51 -31.90
N GLY A 145 -18.22 -17.22 -32.01
CA GLY A 145 -18.85 -16.26 -32.92
C GLY A 145 -17.94 -15.91 -34.07
#